data_AF-A0A847HRF4-F1
#
_entry.id   AF-A0A847HRF4-F1
#
_cell.length_a   1.000
_cell.length_b   1.000
_cell.length_c   1.000
_cell.angle_alpha   90.00
_cell.angle_beta   90.00
_cell.angle_gamma   90.00
#
_symmetry.space_group_name_H-M   'P 1'
#
loop_
_entity.id
_entity.type
_entity.pdbx_description
1 polymer ?
#
loop_
_entity_poly.entity_id
_entity_poly.type
_entity_poly.pdbx_seq_one_letter_code
_entity_poly.pdbx_strand_id
1 'polypeptide(L)'
;MVMSSAIVALFLSDFLLLQQRFSAPPIQELTGQEAGVLQATVQYADIKTVVRGSTRIPVMELALTAGCTAPVRVHSIGLRRVGLGYNSDIAAMYIERGTQRVSGARGIDNRDGSVVLHVRDVVVPACGTETLTILADFAEDAAVSGQHRFVLHDQDPIQSTADTVHVRTVNEPLPLQTASSSVRGTLTVTPLSLLQRVQYGSAQTVARIRLEATGNDRHIVSAIRFTNQGSAQGNDLQNFSIVTAQDGRISAITPAMDGSSVYMRMSPPLVLEGGANRMLILQADVHVGRSKTLAFTVEESGDVFSRVRRGRD
;
A
#
# COMPACT_ATOMS: atom_id res chain seq x y z
N MET A 1 78.77 6.78 -46.20
CA MET A 1 78.59 7.28 -44.82
C MET A 1 77.11 7.17 -44.48
N VAL A 2 76.76 6.26 -43.56
CA VAL A 2 75.48 6.15 -42.80
C VAL A 2 74.22 5.79 -43.64
N MET A 3 73.77 4.51 -43.65
CA MET A 3 72.65 3.91 -42.84
C MET A 3 71.25 4.44 -43.23
N SER A 4 70.12 3.73 -43.28
CA SER A 4 69.66 2.41 -42.81
C SER A 4 68.21 2.17 -43.34
N SER A 5 67.70 0.94 -43.18
CA SER A 5 66.28 0.56 -43.03
C SER A 5 65.27 0.71 -44.18
N ALA A 6 65.01 -0.41 -44.87
CA ALA A 6 63.77 -0.65 -45.63
C ALA A 6 63.09 -1.98 -45.22
N ILE A 7 63.06 -2.30 -43.92
CA ILE A 7 62.35 -3.45 -43.35
C ILE A 7 61.37 -2.95 -42.29
N VAL A 8 60.39 -2.13 -42.69
CA VAL A 8 59.21 -1.77 -41.87
C VAL A 8 57.92 -1.70 -42.71
N ALA A 9 58.00 -1.77 -44.05
CA ALA A 9 56.85 -1.51 -44.92
C ALA A 9 55.95 -2.72 -45.23
N LEU A 10 56.15 -3.88 -44.59
CA LEU A 10 55.41 -5.12 -44.91
C LEU A 10 54.53 -5.67 -43.78
N PHE A 11 54.41 -4.96 -42.64
CA PHE A 11 53.54 -5.36 -41.52
C PHE A 11 52.42 -4.36 -41.19
N LEU A 12 52.10 -3.43 -42.12
CA LEU A 12 51.01 -2.45 -41.95
C LEU A 12 49.85 -2.64 -42.94
N SER A 13 49.97 -3.54 -43.92
CA SER A 13 48.92 -3.82 -44.90
C SER A 13 47.97 -4.95 -44.50
N ASP A 14 48.37 -5.85 -43.59
CA ASP A 14 47.52 -6.98 -43.17
C ASP A 14 46.64 -6.69 -41.95
N PHE A 15 46.82 -5.54 -41.28
CA PHE A 15 45.95 -5.14 -40.16
C PHE A 15 44.69 -4.37 -40.59
N LEU A 16 44.60 -3.97 -41.86
CA LEU A 16 43.47 -3.21 -42.40
C LEU A 16 42.43 -4.07 -43.17
N LEU A 17 42.67 -5.38 -43.32
CA LEU A 17 41.76 -6.28 -44.05
C LEU A 17 41.05 -7.33 -43.17
N LEU A 18 41.12 -7.20 -41.83
CA LEU A 18 40.37 -8.07 -40.90
C LEU A 18 39.27 -7.37 -40.09
N GLN A 19 38.96 -6.10 -40.34
CA GLN A 19 37.86 -5.40 -39.67
C GLN A 19 36.50 -5.46 -40.39
N GLN A 20 36.37 -6.17 -41.52
CA GLN A 20 35.13 -6.19 -42.32
C GLN A 20 34.31 -7.49 -42.23
N ARG A 21 34.52 -8.34 -41.22
CA ARG A 21 33.70 -9.57 -41.05
C ARG A 21 33.14 -9.83 -39.66
N PHE A 22 32.92 -8.76 -38.90
CA PHE A 22 31.94 -8.77 -37.81
C PHE A 22 31.09 -7.51 -37.93
N SER A 23 30.19 -7.48 -38.91
CA SER A 23 28.96 -6.72 -38.68
C SER A 23 28.29 -7.42 -37.50
N ALA A 24 28.39 -6.81 -36.33
CA ALA A 24 27.43 -7.12 -35.27
C ALA A 24 26.04 -7.11 -35.94
N PRO A 25 25.16 -8.09 -35.64
CA PRO A 25 23.76 -7.91 -36.02
C PRO A 25 23.39 -6.51 -35.53
N PRO A 26 22.62 -5.72 -36.31
CA PRO A 26 22.12 -4.47 -35.78
C PRO A 26 21.57 -4.81 -34.41
N ILE A 27 22.09 -4.14 -33.38
CA ILE A 27 21.35 -4.09 -32.12
C ILE A 27 20.01 -3.57 -32.61
N GLN A 28 19.01 -4.45 -32.67
CA GLN A 28 17.64 -4.00 -32.60
C GLN A 28 17.66 -3.23 -31.28
N GLU A 29 17.83 -1.92 -31.37
CA GLU A 29 17.18 -1.00 -30.45
C GLU A 29 15.84 -1.69 -30.20
N LEU A 30 15.67 -2.18 -28.98
CA LEU A 30 14.37 -2.56 -28.47
C LEU A 30 13.51 -1.38 -28.84
N THR A 31 12.72 -1.56 -29.91
CA THR A 31 11.88 -0.55 -30.52
C THR A 31 11.24 0.19 -29.37
N GLY A 32 11.53 1.48 -29.27
CA GLY A 32 11.03 2.34 -28.21
C GLY A 32 9.58 1.97 -27.97
N GLN A 33 9.32 1.44 -26.78
CA GLN A 33 7.96 1.18 -26.32
C GLN A 33 7.25 2.52 -26.51
N GLU A 34 6.27 2.58 -27.43
CA GLU A 34 5.64 3.85 -27.80
C GLU A 34 5.21 4.58 -26.53
N ALA A 35 5.88 5.69 -26.29
CA ALA A 35 5.62 6.71 -25.29
C ALA A 35 4.11 6.88 -25.01
N GLY A 36 3.61 6.29 -23.92
CA GLY A 36 2.21 6.45 -23.56
C GLY A 36 1.93 7.87 -23.05
N VAL A 37 0.75 8.41 -23.33
CA VAL A 37 0.23 9.63 -22.66
C VAL A 37 -0.73 9.21 -21.56
N LEU A 38 -0.66 9.86 -20.40
CA LEU A 38 -1.62 9.67 -19.31
C LEU A 38 -2.35 10.98 -19.00
N GLN A 39 -3.68 10.96 -19.01
CA GLN A 39 -4.51 12.06 -18.54
C GLN A 39 -5.08 11.72 -17.17
N ALA A 40 -4.79 12.55 -16.17
CA ALA A 40 -5.32 12.44 -14.83
C ALA A 40 -6.36 13.54 -14.59
N THR A 41 -7.60 13.14 -14.32
CA THR A 41 -8.67 14.04 -13.95
C THR A 41 -8.88 13.98 -12.43
N VAL A 42 -8.73 15.11 -11.76
CA VAL A 42 -8.84 15.23 -10.29
C VAL A 42 -10.22 15.76 -9.91
N GLN A 43 -10.87 15.04 -9.01
CA GLN A 43 -12.11 15.48 -8.36
C GLN A 43 -11.97 15.41 -6.84
N TYR A 44 -12.02 16.56 -6.17
CA TYR A 44 -11.93 16.60 -4.71
C TYR A 44 -13.25 16.18 -4.04
N ALA A 45 -13.15 15.53 -2.88
CA ALA A 45 -14.32 15.19 -2.09
C ALA A 45 -14.90 16.43 -1.38
N ASP A 46 -16.22 16.62 -1.46
CA ASP A 46 -16.92 17.71 -0.75
C ASP A 46 -17.24 17.31 0.70
N ILE A 47 -16.18 17.15 1.50
CA ILE A 47 -16.25 16.94 2.95
C ILE A 47 -15.70 18.19 3.62
N LYS A 48 -16.48 18.81 4.51
CA LYS A 48 -16.09 20.07 5.18
C LYS A 48 -15.56 19.85 6.58
N THR A 49 -16.15 18.92 7.32
CA THR A 49 -15.81 18.66 8.71
C THR A 49 -15.65 17.16 8.92
N VAL A 50 -14.53 16.79 9.55
CA VAL A 50 -14.16 15.40 9.79
C VAL A 50 -14.07 15.17 11.30
N VAL A 51 -14.73 14.12 11.79
CA VAL A 51 -14.60 13.72 13.20
C VAL A 51 -13.19 13.18 13.43
N ARG A 52 -12.52 13.61 14.49
CA ARG A 52 -11.16 13.14 14.82
C ARG A 52 -11.17 11.64 15.10
N GLY A 53 -10.11 10.92 14.73
CA GLY A 53 -10.07 9.46 14.77
C GLY A 53 -10.89 8.77 13.66
N SER A 54 -11.48 9.51 12.73
CA SER A 54 -12.17 8.89 11.59
C SER A 54 -11.16 8.36 10.59
N THR A 55 -11.42 7.16 10.08
CA THR A 55 -10.62 6.51 9.04
C THR A 55 -11.40 6.49 7.72
N ARG A 56 -10.67 6.28 6.62
CA ARG A 56 -11.22 6.12 5.26
C ARG A 56 -12.02 7.33 4.79
N ILE A 57 -11.53 8.54 5.10
CA ILE A 57 -12.14 9.77 4.62
C ILE A 57 -11.64 10.03 3.20
N PRO A 58 -12.49 9.95 2.16
CA PRO A 58 -12.07 10.27 0.80
C PRO A 58 -11.69 11.75 0.73
N VAL A 59 -10.53 12.05 0.14
CA VAL A 59 -10.06 13.44 -0.03
C VAL A 59 -10.07 13.85 -1.49
N MET A 60 -9.77 12.94 -2.41
CA MET A 60 -9.90 13.15 -3.85
C MET A 60 -10.06 11.82 -4.59
N GLU A 61 -10.64 11.90 -5.77
CA GLU A 61 -10.70 10.84 -6.77
C GLU A 61 -9.85 11.25 -7.98
N LEU A 62 -9.12 10.28 -8.53
CA LEU A 62 -8.32 10.40 -9.74
C LEU A 62 -8.86 9.44 -10.79
N ALA A 63 -9.41 9.98 -11.88
CA ALA A 63 -9.68 9.21 -13.07
C ALA A 63 -8.47 9.29 -14.01
N LEU A 64 -7.76 8.18 -14.15
CA LEU A 64 -6.55 8.04 -14.95
C LEU A 64 -6.88 7.41 -16.29
N THR A 65 -6.71 8.13 -17.39
CA THR A 65 -7.01 7.67 -18.74
C THR A 65 -5.73 7.59 -19.56
N ALA A 66 -5.40 6.40 -20.04
CA ALA A 66 -4.24 6.22 -20.91
C ALA A 66 -4.60 6.48 -22.37
N GLY A 67 -3.63 6.97 -23.13
CA GLY A 67 -3.70 6.99 -24.58
C GLY A 67 -3.88 5.59 -25.18
N CYS A 68 -4.15 5.53 -26.47
CA CYS A 68 -4.43 4.27 -27.18
C CYS A 68 -3.19 3.50 -27.62
N THR A 69 -1.99 4.05 -27.44
CA THR A 69 -0.73 3.47 -27.93
C THR A 69 -0.23 2.32 -27.07
N ALA A 70 -0.28 2.47 -25.75
CA ALA A 70 0.21 1.46 -24.80
C ALA A 70 -0.51 1.55 -23.45
N PRO A 71 -0.61 0.45 -22.69
CA PRO A 71 -1.03 0.50 -21.31
C PRO A 71 -0.01 1.26 -20.47
N VAL A 72 -0.47 2.02 -19.47
CA VAL A 72 0.37 2.81 -18.58
C VAL A 72 0.39 2.19 -17.19
N ARG A 73 1.58 1.85 -16.69
CA ARG A 73 1.76 1.41 -15.30
C ARG A 73 2.02 2.62 -14.43
N VAL A 74 1.25 2.76 -13.35
CA VAL A 74 1.45 3.79 -12.33
C VAL A 74 2.33 3.21 -11.22
N HIS A 75 3.32 3.99 -10.78
CA HIS A 75 4.28 3.60 -9.74
C HIS A 75 3.99 4.29 -8.41
N SER A 76 3.69 5.59 -8.44
CA SER A 76 3.36 6.34 -7.24
C SER A 76 2.58 7.61 -7.55
N ILE A 77 1.88 8.10 -6.53
CA ILE A 77 1.18 9.37 -6.56
C ILE A 77 1.69 10.24 -5.41
N GLY A 78 2.20 11.41 -5.75
CA GLY A 78 2.64 12.44 -4.82
C GLY A 78 1.50 13.38 -4.46
N LEU A 79 1.34 13.62 -3.16
CA LEU A 79 0.33 14.51 -2.59
C LEU A 79 1.02 15.57 -1.72
N ARG A 80 0.33 16.68 -1.49
CA ARG A 80 0.69 17.66 -0.48
C ARG A 80 -0.55 18.06 0.34
N ARG A 81 -0.41 18.00 1.66
CA ARG A 81 -1.35 18.63 2.61
C ARG A 81 -0.98 20.09 2.78
N VAL A 82 -1.97 20.97 2.62
CA VAL A 82 -1.83 22.42 2.86
C VAL A 82 -2.90 22.92 3.82
N GLY A 83 -2.70 24.10 4.40
CA GLY A 83 -3.62 24.71 5.37
C GLY A 83 -3.01 24.83 6.77
N LEU A 84 -3.80 25.35 7.72
CA LEU A 84 -3.33 25.73 9.06
C LEU A 84 -3.30 24.60 10.10
N GLY A 85 -3.76 23.39 9.74
CA GLY A 85 -3.60 22.20 10.59
C GLY A 85 -2.16 21.68 10.60
N TYR A 86 -1.88 20.72 11.47
CA TYR A 86 -0.58 20.05 11.54
C TYR A 86 -0.53 18.83 10.62
N ASN A 87 0.67 18.42 10.22
CA ASN A 87 0.83 17.19 9.45
C ASN A 87 0.45 15.95 10.28
N SER A 88 0.73 15.99 11.59
CA SER A 88 0.35 14.94 12.55
C SER A 88 -1.16 14.80 12.77
N ASP A 89 -1.97 15.78 12.35
CA ASP A 89 -3.44 15.65 12.39
C ASP A 89 -3.92 14.55 11.40
N ILE A 90 -3.08 14.19 10.42
CA ILE A 90 -3.34 13.13 9.46
C ILE A 90 -2.51 11.91 9.84
N ALA A 91 -3.18 10.88 10.38
CA ALA A 91 -2.55 9.65 10.83
C ALA A 91 -2.00 8.83 9.65
N ALA A 92 -2.74 8.78 8.54
CA ALA A 92 -2.31 8.08 7.34
C ALA A 92 -3.02 8.59 6.08
N MET A 93 -2.38 8.39 4.94
CA MET A 93 -2.96 8.51 3.59
C MET A 93 -2.68 7.24 2.79
N TYR A 94 -3.62 6.87 1.92
CA TYR A 94 -3.51 5.68 1.05
C TYR A 94 -4.48 5.77 -0.14
N ILE A 95 -4.33 4.84 -1.08
CA ILE A 95 -5.06 4.80 -2.35
C ILE A 95 -5.85 3.49 -2.44
N GLU A 96 -7.10 3.60 -2.86
CA GLU A 96 -7.98 2.48 -3.18
C GLU A 96 -8.44 2.52 -4.64
N ARG A 97 -8.65 1.33 -5.21
CA ARG A 97 -9.39 1.11 -6.46
C ARG A 97 -10.69 0.40 -6.09
N GLY A 98 -11.81 1.12 -6.14
CA GLY A 98 -13.07 0.64 -5.57
C GLY A 98 -12.95 0.44 -4.07
N THR A 99 -13.00 -0.82 -3.60
CA THR A 99 -12.82 -1.19 -2.19
C THR A 99 -11.47 -1.84 -1.90
N GLN A 100 -10.66 -2.08 -2.94
CA GLN A 100 -9.35 -2.70 -2.81
C GLN A 100 -8.29 -1.61 -2.60
N ARG A 101 -7.53 -1.71 -1.51
CA ARG A 101 -6.37 -0.85 -1.32
C ARG A 101 -5.20 -1.28 -2.21
N VAL A 102 -4.61 -0.30 -2.87
CA VAL A 102 -3.53 -0.49 -3.86
C VAL A 102 -2.23 0.19 -3.44
N SER A 103 -2.19 0.91 -2.32
CA SER A 103 -0.95 1.46 -1.72
C SER A 103 -0.81 1.02 -0.28
N GLY A 104 0.40 1.17 0.28
CA GLY A 104 0.56 1.18 1.74
C GLY A 104 0.04 2.49 2.34
N ALA A 105 -0.36 2.45 3.61
CA ALA A 105 -0.68 3.60 4.43
C ALA A 105 0.60 4.38 4.83
N ARG A 106 0.57 5.71 4.68
CA ARG A 106 1.72 6.59 4.99
C ARG A 106 1.28 7.83 5.74
N GLY A 107 2.00 8.17 6.81
CA GLY A 107 1.89 9.49 7.46
C GLY A 107 2.54 10.59 6.62
N ILE A 108 2.38 11.84 7.07
CA ILE A 108 2.97 13.02 6.42
C ILE A 108 4.18 13.48 7.24
N ASP A 109 5.32 12.84 7.00
CA ASP A 109 6.55 13.08 7.79
C ASP A 109 7.31 14.33 7.33
N ASN A 110 7.11 14.76 6.08
CA ASN A 110 7.80 15.92 5.53
C ASN A 110 7.17 17.21 6.03
N ARG A 111 8.00 18.18 6.45
CA ARG A 111 7.54 19.45 7.01
C ARG A 111 6.71 20.29 6.04
N ASP A 112 6.96 20.16 4.75
CA ASP A 112 6.22 20.84 3.68
C ASP A 112 4.84 20.22 3.40
N GLY A 113 4.48 19.15 4.11
CA GLY A 113 3.20 18.46 3.95
C GLY A 113 3.18 17.45 2.81
N SER A 114 4.32 17.18 2.15
CA SER A 114 4.40 16.23 1.05
C SER A 114 4.37 14.77 1.53
N VAL A 115 3.74 13.91 0.74
CA VAL A 115 3.73 12.45 0.93
C VAL A 115 3.66 11.76 -0.43
N VAL A 116 4.42 10.67 -0.59
CA VAL A 116 4.41 9.84 -1.81
C VAL A 116 3.82 8.48 -1.47
N LEU A 117 2.75 8.14 -2.17
CA LEU A 117 2.05 6.87 -2.03
C LEU A 117 2.45 5.95 -3.18
N HIS A 118 3.24 4.91 -2.88
CA HIS A 118 3.62 3.89 -3.86
C HIS A 118 2.47 2.90 -4.05
N VAL A 119 2.11 2.66 -5.31
CA VAL A 119 1.03 1.75 -5.67
C VAL A 119 1.55 0.39 -6.12
N ARG A 120 0.76 -0.66 -5.88
CA ARG A 120 0.98 -2.03 -6.32
C ARG A 120 -0.02 -2.36 -7.42
N ASP A 121 0.47 -2.85 -8.56
CA ASP A 121 -0.34 -3.41 -9.65
C ASP A 121 -1.45 -2.51 -10.21
N VAL A 122 -1.18 -1.20 -10.30
CA VAL A 122 -2.04 -0.25 -11.01
C VAL A 122 -1.56 -0.10 -12.45
N VAL A 123 -2.34 -0.65 -13.38
CA VAL A 123 -2.12 -0.54 -14.82
C VAL A 123 -3.39 0.01 -15.45
N VAL A 124 -3.27 1.13 -16.16
CA VAL A 124 -4.34 1.72 -16.97
C VAL A 124 -4.25 1.10 -18.36
N PRO A 125 -5.27 0.35 -18.82
CA PRO A 125 -5.26 -0.22 -20.17
C PRO A 125 -5.15 0.85 -21.26
N ALA A 126 -4.58 0.51 -22.42
CA ALA A 126 -4.59 1.42 -23.57
C ALA A 126 -6.04 1.80 -23.95
N CYS A 127 -6.29 3.08 -24.23
CA CYS A 127 -7.63 3.67 -24.39
C CYS A 127 -8.57 3.48 -23.18
N GLY A 128 -8.06 3.03 -22.04
CA GLY A 128 -8.84 2.70 -20.86
C GLY A 128 -8.76 3.79 -19.79
N THR A 129 -9.67 3.70 -18.84
CA THR A 129 -9.71 4.56 -17.66
C THR A 129 -9.74 3.71 -16.40
N GLU A 130 -8.91 4.07 -15.42
CA GLU A 130 -8.91 3.51 -14.07
C GLU A 130 -9.23 4.62 -13.06
N THR A 131 -10.09 4.32 -12.08
CA THR A 131 -10.45 5.26 -11.03
C THR A 131 -9.79 4.87 -9.72
N LEU A 132 -9.07 5.81 -9.12
CA LEU A 132 -8.43 5.67 -7.82
C LEU A 132 -9.02 6.68 -6.83
N THR A 133 -9.32 6.25 -5.63
CA THR A 133 -9.73 7.11 -4.52
C THR A 133 -8.56 7.27 -3.56
N ILE A 134 -8.19 8.50 -3.25
CA ILE A 134 -7.23 8.82 -2.19
C ILE A 134 -8.01 9.08 -0.92
N LEU A 135 -7.59 8.42 0.15
CA LEU A 135 -8.21 8.50 1.46
C LEU A 135 -7.19 9.01 2.50
N ALA A 136 -7.72 9.65 3.54
CA ALA A 136 -6.99 10.04 4.72
C ALA A 136 -7.65 9.47 5.98
N ASP A 137 -6.83 9.12 6.95
CA ASP A 137 -7.22 8.82 8.32
C ASP A 137 -6.82 10.01 9.19
N PHE A 138 -7.78 10.57 9.94
CA PHE A 138 -7.53 11.69 10.85
C PHE A 138 -7.14 11.16 12.23
N ALA A 139 -6.09 11.72 12.81
CA ALA A 139 -5.65 11.36 14.15
C ALA A 139 -6.70 11.72 15.21
N GLU A 140 -6.72 11.02 16.34
CA GLU A 140 -7.62 11.32 17.45
C GLU A 140 -7.27 12.64 18.14
N ASP A 141 -5.98 12.92 18.23
CA ASP A 141 -5.40 14.11 18.82
C ASP A 141 -5.23 15.26 17.82
N ALA A 142 -5.77 15.11 16.60
CA ALA A 142 -5.78 16.18 15.60
C ALA A 142 -6.29 17.50 16.21
N ALA A 143 -5.64 18.60 15.85
CA ALA A 143 -5.99 19.92 16.36
C ALA A 143 -7.43 20.28 15.99
N VAL A 144 -8.24 20.65 16.98
CA VAL A 144 -9.62 21.10 16.75
C VAL A 144 -9.60 22.32 15.84
N SER A 145 -10.44 22.31 14.80
CA SER A 145 -10.47 23.32 13.74
C SER A 145 -9.18 23.41 12.90
N GLY A 146 -8.27 22.44 13.03
CA GLY A 146 -7.13 22.27 12.14
C GLY A 146 -7.61 22.20 10.70
N GLN A 147 -7.02 23.01 9.83
CA GLN A 147 -7.45 23.20 8.44
C GLN A 147 -6.56 22.40 7.49
N HIS A 148 -7.19 21.54 6.70
CA HIS A 148 -6.53 20.63 5.77
C HIS A 148 -7.13 20.80 4.38
N ARG A 149 -6.27 20.87 3.39
CA ARG A 149 -6.60 20.70 1.98
C ARG A 149 -5.56 19.75 1.40
N PHE A 150 -5.97 18.90 0.47
CA PHE A 150 -5.09 17.92 -0.13
C PHE A 150 -5.02 18.21 -1.61
N VAL A 151 -3.80 18.36 -2.12
CA VAL A 151 -3.54 18.59 -3.54
C VAL A 151 -2.60 17.51 -4.06
N LEU A 152 -2.60 17.30 -5.36
CA LEU A 152 -1.48 16.64 -6.02
C LEU A 152 -0.20 17.46 -5.82
N HIS A 153 0.93 16.79 -5.69
CA HIS A 153 2.22 17.46 -5.51
C HIS A 153 2.58 18.32 -6.72
N ASP A 154 3.19 19.48 -6.49
CA ASP A 154 3.41 20.50 -7.54
C ASP A 154 4.39 20.06 -8.64
N GLN A 155 5.24 19.06 -8.37
CA GLN A 155 6.22 18.51 -9.30
C GLN A 155 5.96 17.01 -9.47
N ASP A 156 5.78 16.57 -10.72
CA ASP A 156 5.56 15.18 -11.14
C ASP A 156 4.65 14.39 -10.18
N PRO A 157 3.39 14.81 -10.02
CA PRO A 157 2.49 14.22 -9.03
C PRO A 157 2.17 12.75 -9.28
N ILE A 158 2.44 12.22 -10.47
CA ILE A 158 2.18 10.83 -10.82
C ILE A 158 3.42 10.28 -11.53
N GLN A 159 4.11 9.34 -10.90
CA GLN A 159 5.18 8.59 -11.54
C GLN A 159 4.58 7.37 -12.24
N SER A 160 4.88 7.22 -13.53
CA SER A 160 4.33 6.15 -14.37
C SER A 160 5.27 5.80 -15.52
N THR A 161 4.90 4.82 -16.33
CA THR A 161 5.58 4.49 -17.59
C THR A 161 5.13 5.36 -18.77
N ALA A 162 4.28 6.37 -18.55
CA ALA A 162 3.91 7.33 -19.59
C ALA A 162 5.00 8.41 -19.72
N ASP A 163 5.26 8.83 -20.95
CA ASP A 163 6.24 9.88 -21.27
C ASP A 163 5.70 11.27 -20.92
N THR A 164 4.37 11.42 -20.93
CA THR A 164 3.71 12.67 -20.61
C THR A 164 2.49 12.42 -19.75
N VAL A 165 2.40 13.17 -18.64
CA VAL A 165 1.25 13.17 -17.74
C VAL A 165 0.58 14.54 -17.78
N HIS A 166 -0.69 14.57 -18.15
CA HIS A 166 -1.51 15.77 -18.08
C HIS A 166 -2.46 15.69 -16.89
N VAL A 167 -2.48 16.72 -16.06
CA VAL A 167 -3.37 16.79 -14.89
C VAL A 167 -4.41 17.88 -15.13
N ARG A 168 -5.68 17.55 -14.91
CA ARG A 168 -6.80 18.49 -14.95
C ARG A 168 -7.66 18.36 -13.70
N THR A 169 -7.97 19.47 -13.05
CA THR A 169 -8.91 19.53 -11.93
C THR A 169 -10.31 19.89 -12.41
N VAL A 170 -11.34 19.21 -11.90
CA VAL A 170 -12.74 19.41 -12.32
C VAL A 170 -13.51 20.36 -11.41
N ASN A 171 -13.29 20.29 -10.09
CA ASN A 171 -14.00 21.09 -9.11
C ASN A 171 -13.05 22.04 -8.36
N GLU A 172 -13.18 23.33 -8.65
CA GLU A 172 -12.59 24.43 -7.90
C GLU A 172 -13.72 25.28 -7.28
N PRO A 173 -13.52 25.87 -6.09
CA PRO A 173 -12.28 25.90 -5.32
C PRO A 173 -11.98 24.58 -4.62
N LEU A 174 -10.69 24.30 -4.39
CA LEU A 174 -10.21 23.25 -3.50
C LEU A 174 -11.04 23.22 -2.19
N PRO A 175 -11.57 22.06 -1.73
CA PRO A 175 -12.32 21.97 -0.48
C PRO A 175 -11.45 22.18 0.76
N LEU A 176 -12.01 22.79 1.81
CA LEU A 176 -11.38 22.94 3.12
C LEU A 176 -11.98 21.92 4.07
N GLN A 177 -11.15 21.01 4.58
CA GLN A 177 -11.52 20.07 5.63
C GLN A 177 -11.06 20.59 6.98
N THR A 178 -11.95 20.55 7.97
CA THR A 178 -11.64 20.87 9.37
C THR A 178 -11.83 19.69 10.28
N ALA A 179 -10.88 19.48 11.19
CA ALA A 179 -11.05 18.51 12.28
C ALA A 179 -12.09 19.04 13.29
N SER A 180 -13.11 18.24 13.59
CA SER A 180 -14.18 18.61 14.52
C SER A 180 -13.72 18.54 15.98
N SER A 181 -14.49 19.13 16.89
CA SER A 181 -14.28 18.96 18.34
C SER A 181 -14.56 17.52 18.83
N SER A 182 -15.40 16.78 18.11
CA SER A 182 -15.71 15.38 18.42
C SER A 182 -14.54 14.47 18.08
N VAL A 183 -14.34 13.45 18.91
CA VAL A 183 -13.38 12.35 18.70
C VAL A 183 -14.15 11.02 18.60
N ARG A 184 -13.69 10.14 17.73
CA ARG A 184 -14.09 8.74 17.63
C ARG A 184 -12.91 7.90 18.09
N GLY A 185 -13.18 6.83 18.85
CA GLY A 185 -12.16 5.84 19.18
C GLY A 185 -11.64 5.13 17.92
N THR A 186 -10.37 4.80 17.90
CA THR A 186 -9.70 4.05 16.84
C THR A 186 -9.32 2.66 17.33
N LEU A 187 -9.04 1.77 16.38
CA LEU A 187 -8.54 0.44 16.65
C LEU A 187 -7.17 0.29 15.98
N THR A 188 -6.13 0.30 16.81
CA THR A 188 -4.76 0.10 16.35
C THR A 188 -4.43 -1.38 16.32
N VAL A 189 -3.71 -1.81 15.28
CA VAL A 189 -3.17 -3.16 15.14
C VAL A 189 -1.65 -3.10 15.18
N THR A 190 -1.04 -3.76 16.17
CA THR A 190 0.41 -3.83 16.30
C THR A 190 0.87 -5.27 16.05
N PRO A 191 1.66 -5.55 15.01
CA PRO A 191 2.30 -6.85 14.84
C PRO A 191 3.34 -7.08 15.95
N LEU A 192 3.42 -8.31 16.45
CA LEU A 192 4.37 -8.71 17.48
C LEU A 192 5.25 -9.85 16.96
N SER A 193 6.52 -9.85 17.37
CA SER A 193 7.45 -10.94 17.04
C SER A 193 6.96 -12.29 17.58
N LEU A 194 7.22 -13.35 16.82
CA LEU A 194 7.02 -14.71 17.32
C LEU A 194 7.98 -14.99 18.48
N LEU A 195 7.48 -15.72 19.48
CA LEU A 195 8.30 -16.12 20.64
C LEU A 195 9.14 -17.36 20.36
N GLN A 196 8.73 -18.15 19.37
CA GLN A 196 9.37 -19.39 18.97
C GLN A 196 9.36 -19.48 17.44
N ARG A 197 10.33 -20.23 16.89
CA ARG A 197 10.35 -20.53 15.45
C ARG A 197 9.20 -21.48 15.11
N VAL A 198 8.51 -21.20 14.01
CA VAL A 198 7.47 -22.09 13.46
C VAL A 198 8.09 -23.44 13.05
N GLN A 199 7.46 -24.54 13.46
CA GLN A 199 7.88 -25.90 13.13
C GLN A 199 6.80 -26.62 12.32
N TYR A 200 7.13 -27.78 11.76
CA TYR A 200 6.12 -28.69 11.20
C TYR A 200 5.24 -29.23 12.33
N GLY A 201 3.93 -29.30 12.09
CA GLY A 201 2.97 -29.87 13.05
C GLY A 201 1.74 -29.00 13.27
N SER A 202 0.90 -29.41 14.20
CA SER A 202 -0.40 -28.78 14.44
C SER A 202 -0.33 -27.55 15.35
N ALA A 203 -1.31 -26.65 15.20
CA ALA A 203 -1.55 -25.47 16.04
C ALA A 203 -0.32 -24.59 16.33
N GLN A 204 0.57 -24.46 15.35
CA GLN A 204 1.76 -23.64 15.46
C GLN A 204 1.39 -22.17 15.44
N THR A 205 2.07 -21.35 16.25
CA THR A 205 1.86 -19.90 16.23
C THR A 205 2.55 -19.29 15.01
N VAL A 206 1.76 -18.80 14.06
CA VAL A 206 2.26 -18.24 12.80
C VAL A 206 2.18 -16.72 12.73
N ALA A 207 1.38 -16.09 13.60
CA ALA A 207 1.36 -14.63 13.77
C ALA A 207 0.96 -14.25 15.20
N ARG A 208 1.42 -13.09 15.65
CA ARG A 208 0.96 -12.45 16.89
C ARG A 208 0.65 -10.98 16.58
N ILE A 209 -0.50 -10.51 17.04
CA ILE A 209 -0.89 -9.11 16.93
C ILE A 209 -1.46 -8.63 18.27
N ARG A 210 -1.37 -7.33 18.52
CA ARG A 210 -2.08 -6.65 19.60
C ARG A 210 -3.09 -5.69 18.97
N LEU A 211 -4.34 -5.80 19.40
CA LEU A 211 -5.37 -4.83 19.14
C LEU A 211 -5.42 -3.85 20.32
N GLU A 212 -5.47 -2.56 20.04
CA GLU A 212 -5.59 -1.50 21.05
C GLU A 212 -6.74 -0.57 20.64
N ALA A 213 -7.79 -0.55 21.46
CA ALA A 213 -8.92 0.35 21.29
C ALA A 213 -8.70 1.60 22.14
N THR A 214 -9.03 2.77 21.60
CA THR A 214 -8.85 4.07 22.26
C THR A 214 -10.19 4.80 22.39
N GLY A 215 -10.19 5.94 23.08
CA GLY A 215 -11.40 6.72 23.35
C GLY A 215 -12.38 6.00 24.30
N ASN A 216 -13.65 6.38 24.21
CA ASN A 216 -14.76 5.82 25.02
C ASN A 216 -15.72 4.97 24.19
N ASP A 217 -15.37 4.70 22.93
CA ASP A 217 -16.23 3.95 22.03
C ASP A 217 -15.99 2.44 22.19
N ARG A 218 -17.03 1.66 21.90
CA ARG A 218 -16.95 0.21 21.84
C ARG A 218 -16.64 -0.23 20.42
N HIS A 219 -15.58 -1.01 20.26
CA HIS A 219 -15.18 -1.61 19.00
C HIS A 219 -15.66 -3.06 18.91
N ILE A 220 -16.36 -3.40 17.83
CA ILE A 220 -16.86 -4.76 17.60
C ILE A 220 -16.15 -5.30 16.37
N VAL A 221 -15.19 -6.21 16.57
CA VAL A 221 -14.38 -6.85 15.54
C VAL A 221 -15.07 -8.16 15.11
N SER A 222 -15.48 -8.24 13.84
CA SER A 222 -16.15 -9.41 13.29
C SER A 222 -15.19 -10.35 12.55
N ALA A 223 -14.12 -9.82 11.98
CA ALA A 223 -13.11 -10.60 11.28
C ALA A 223 -11.78 -9.87 11.15
N ILE A 224 -10.73 -10.62 10.86
CA ILE A 224 -9.39 -10.11 10.58
C ILE A 224 -8.83 -10.85 9.36
N ARG A 225 -8.29 -10.12 8.39
CA ARG A 225 -7.51 -10.68 7.29
C ARG A 225 -6.03 -10.68 7.67
N PHE A 226 -5.37 -11.83 7.50
CA PHE A 226 -3.92 -11.94 7.57
C PHE A 226 -3.38 -12.22 6.19
N THR A 227 -2.23 -11.62 5.85
CA THR A 227 -1.54 -11.86 4.58
C THR A 227 -0.16 -12.42 4.86
N ASN A 228 0.16 -13.55 4.22
CA ASN A 228 1.48 -14.14 4.21
C ASN A 228 2.33 -13.49 3.12
N GLN A 229 3.41 -12.82 3.51
CA GLN A 229 4.41 -12.28 2.59
C GLN A 229 5.56 -13.29 2.32
N GLY A 230 5.48 -14.47 2.93
CA GLY A 230 6.40 -15.57 2.70
C GLY A 230 6.03 -16.42 1.47
N SER A 231 6.84 -17.46 1.21
CA SER A 231 6.70 -18.33 0.04
C SER A 231 5.75 -19.52 0.24
N ALA A 232 5.21 -19.71 1.45
CA ALA A 232 4.19 -20.73 1.72
C ALA A 232 2.83 -20.31 1.15
N GLN A 233 2.12 -21.23 0.48
CA GLN A 233 0.87 -20.96 -0.21
C GLN A 233 -0.16 -22.08 -0.05
N GLY A 234 -1.44 -21.77 -0.26
CA GLY A 234 -2.52 -22.76 -0.30
C GLY A 234 -2.53 -23.71 0.89
N ASN A 235 -2.35 -25.01 0.62
CA ASN A 235 -2.46 -26.10 1.59
C ASN A 235 -1.18 -26.34 2.43
N ASP A 236 -0.14 -25.53 2.24
CA ASP A 236 1.08 -25.53 3.07
C ASP A 236 0.77 -25.29 4.55
N LEU A 237 -0.34 -24.57 4.79
CA LEU A 237 -0.89 -24.24 6.08
C LEU A 237 -2.37 -24.54 6.08
N GLN A 238 -2.87 -25.17 7.14
CA GLN A 238 -4.27 -25.57 7.24
C GLN A 238 -4.83 -25.25 8.62
N ASN A 239 -6.16 -25.35 8.76
CA ASN A 239 -6.86 -25.27 10.04
C ASN A 239 -6.51 -24.04 10.87
N PHE A 240 -6.53 -22.88 10.23
CA PHE A 240 -6.25 -21.61 10.88
C PHE A 240 -7.27 -21.30 11.97
N SER A 241 -6.79 -20.77 13.10
CA SER A 241 -7.65 -20.26 14.16
C SER A 241 -6.98 -19.11 14.92
N ILE A 242 -7.79 -18.23 15.50
CA ILE A 242 -7.32 -17.17 16.39
C ILE A 242 -7.61 -17.60 17.82
N VAL A 243 -6.56 -17.57 18.64
CA VAL A 243 -6.64 -17.83 20.07
C VAL A 243 -6.19 -16.63 20.89
N THR A 244 -6.69 -16.54 22.11
CA THR A 244 -6.20 -15.61 23.13
C THR A 244 -5.76 -16.41 24.36
N ALA A 245 -4.89 -15.81 25.17
CA ALA A 245 -4.45 -16.44 26.42
C ALA A 245 -5.60 -16.60 27.44
N GLN A 246 -6.62 -15.75 27.36
CA GLN A 246 -7.72 -15.71 28.33
C GLN A 246 -8.91 -16.61 27.93
N ASP A 247 -9.30 -16.61 26.65
CA ASP A 247 -10.55 -17.25 26.20
C ASP A 247 -10.31 -18.52 25.37
N GLY A 248 -9.06 -18.86 25.06
CA GLY A 248 -8.76 -19.89 24.07
C GLY A 248 -9.17 -19.45 22.67
N ARG A 249 -9.76 -20.35 21.86
CA ARG A 249 -10.14 -20.06 20.47
C ARG A 249 -11.35 -19.13 20.40
N ILE A 250 -11.17 -17.98 19.74
CA ILE A 250 -12.20 -16.95 19.57
C ILE A 250 -12.68 -16.79 18.12
N SER A 251 -12.17 -17.63 17.20
CA SER A 251 -12.58 -17.63 15.79
C SER A 251 -13.18 -18.97 15.36
N ALA A 252 -13.86 -18.95 14.21
CA ALA A 252 -14.06 -20.16 13.43
C ALA A 252 -12.71 -20.73 12.94
N ILE A 253 -12.67 -22.02 12.61
CA ILE A 253 -11.54 -22.61 11.89
C ILE A 253 -11.67 -22.26 10.42
N THR A 254 -10.61 -21.72 9.83
CA THR A 254 -10.51 -21.52 8.39
C THR A 254 -9.58 -22.61 7.81
N PRO A 255 -10.04 -23.47 6.90
CA PRO A 255 -9.31 -24.69 6.53
C PRO A 255 -8.01 -24.42 5.76
N ALA A 256 -7.95 -23.36 4.95
CA ALA A 256 -6.77 -23.02 4.13
C ALA A 256 -6.74 -21.52 3.80
N MET A 257 -5.63 -21.04 3.25
CA MET A 257 -5.51 -19.70 2.69
C MET A 257 -6.22 -19.59 1.33
N ASP A 258 -6.71 -18.39 1.02
CA ASP A 258 -7.08 -17.98 -0.33
C ASP A 258 -5.91 -17.16 -0.91
N GLY A 259 -5.18 -17.74 -1.86
CA GLY A 259 -3.91 -17.20 -2.34
C GLY A 259 -2.87 -17.08 -1.23
N SER A 260 -2.49 -15.84 -0.91
CA SER A 260 -1.57 -15.51 0.19
C SER A 260 -2.27 -15.02 1.46
N SER A 261 -3.61 -14.94 1.47
CA SER A 261 -4.36 -14.40 2.60
C SER A 261 -5.22 -15.44 3.29
N VAL A 262 -5.46 -15.25 4.58
CA VAL A 262 -6.48 -16.00 5.33
C VAL A 262 -7.45 -15.03 5.99
N TYR A 263 -8.74 -15.28 5.78
CA TYR A 263 -9.82 -14.52 6.40
C TYR A 263 -10.30 -15.24 7.67
N MET A 264 -10.13 -14.59 8.81
CA MET A 264 -10.45 -15.16 10.12
C MET A 264 -11.69 -14.52 10.69
N ARG A 265 -12.80 -15.28 10.74
CA ARG A 265 -14.06 -14.83 11.32
C ARG A 265 -14.12 -15.07 12.82
N MET A 266 -14.41 -14.03 13.59
CA MET A 266 -14.62 -14.13 15.03
C MET A 266 -15.94 -14.85 15.34
N SER A 267 -15.95 -15.70 16.36
CA SER A 267 -17.12 -16.46 16.78
C SER A 267 -17.12 -16.65 18.30
N PRO A 268 -17.81 -15.80 19.08
CA PRO A 268 -18.59 -14.61 18.68
C PRO A 268 -17.70 -13.41 18.26
N PRO A 269 -18.26 -12.31 17.70
CA PRO A 269 -17.51 -11.08 17.46
C PRO A 269 -16.77 -10.60 18.71
N LEU A 270 -15.51 -10.20 18.55
CA LEU A 270 -14.69 -9.70 19.65
C LEU A 270 -15.08 -8.26 19.97
N VAL A 271 -15.47 -8.02 21.21
CA VAL A 271 -15.82 -6.68 21.71
C VAL A 271 -14.64 -6.13 22.49
N LEU A 272 -14.18 -4.93 22.12
CA LEU A 272 -13.15 -4.18 22.83
C LEU A 272 -13.77 -2.86 23.30
N GLU A 273 -13.76 -2.63 24.61
CA GLU A 273 -14.13 -1.35 25.19
C GLU A 273 -13.00 -0.33 24.96
N GLY A 274 -13.33 0.96 24.92
CA GLY A 274 -12.35 2.03 24.78
C GLY A 274 -11.27 1.96 25.86
N GLY A 275 -10.00 2.07 25.46
CA GLY A 275 -8.83 1.91 26.32
C GLY A 275 -8.39 0.46 26.55
N ALA A 276 -9.14 -0.54 26.07
CA ALA A 276 -8.76 -1.94 26.20
C ALA A 276 -7.72 -2.35 25.14
N ASN A 277 -6.86 -3.30 25.51
CA ASN A 277 -6.01 -4.01 24.56
C ASN A 277 -6.25 -5.52 24.61
N ARG A 278 -5.98 -6.19 23.48
CA ARG A 278 -6.13 -7.64 23.35
C ARG A 278 -5.03 -8.22 22.48
N MET A 279 -4.32 -9.21 22.99
CA MET A 279 -3.36 -9.98 22.20
C MET A 279 -4.07 -11.13 21.50
N LEU A 280 -3.91 -11.21 20.18
CA LEU A 280 -4.43 -12.27 19.34
C LEU A 280 -3.28 -13.08 18.76
N ILE A 281 -3.45 -14.40 18.74
CA ILE A 281 -2.46 -15.35 18.23
C ILE A 281 -3.11 -16.11 17.07
N LEU A 282 -2.55 -15.99 15.87
CA LEU A 282 -2.95 -16.80 14.74
C LEU A 282 -2.20 -18.13 14.82
N GLN A 283 -2.96 -19.22 14.90
CA GLN A 283 -2.47 -20.59 14.85
C GLN A 283 -2.84 -21.25 13.52
N ALA A 284 -1.99 -22.15 13.04
CA ALA A 284 -2.23 -23.00 11.88
C ALA A 284 -1.49 -24.34 12.00
N ASP A 285 -1.97 -25.35 11.28
CA ASP A 285 -1.26 -26.60 11.07
C ASP A 285 -0.27 -26.45 9.91
N VAL A 286 1.01 -26.64 10.18
CA VAL A 286 2.10 -26.39 9.25
C VAL A 286 2.57 -27.70 8.64
N HIS A 287 2.38 -27.83 7.31
CA HIS A 287 2.71 -29.04 6.55
C HIS A 287 3.94 -28.86 5.65
N VAL A 288 4.67 -27.75 5.81
CA VAL A 288 5.83 -27.41 4.99
C VAL A 288 7.15 -27.61 5.70
N GLY A 289 8.16 -27.97 4.90
CA GLY A 289 9.56 -28.02 5.32
C GLY A 289 10.24 -26.64 5.35
N ARG A 290 11.51 -26.63 5.74
CA ARG A 290 12.32 -25.41 5.99
C ARG A 290 12.61 -24.54 4.75
N SER A 291 12.28 -24.99 3.54
CA SER A 291 12.50 -24.25 2.29
C SER A 291 11.45 -23.16 2.04
N LYS A 292 10.36 -23.14 2.81
CA LYS A 292 9.30 -22.15 2.72
C LYS A 292 9.40 -21.12 3.85
N THR A 293 9.05 -19.89 3.55
CA THR A 293 9.01 -18.79 4.54
C THR A 293 7.59 -18.46 4.93
N LEU A 294 7.43 -18.05 6.19
CA LEU A 294 6.18 -17.60 6.78
C LEU A 294 6.41 -16.19 7.35
N ALA A 295 5.63 -15.23 6.86
CA ALA A 295 5.68 -13.85 7.28
C ALA A 295 4.26 -13.29 7.26
N PHE A 296 3.45 -13.69 8.24
CA PHE A 296 2.10 -13.17 8.37
C PHE A 296 2.12 -11.79 8.98
N THR A 297 1.37 -10.89 8.34
CA THR A 297 1.07 -9.58 8.86
C THR A 297 -0.43 -9.33 8.73
N VAL A 298 -0.97 -8.47 9.59
CA VAL A 298 -2.16 -7.70 9.27
C VAL A 298 -1.60 -6.46 8.63
N GLU A 299 -1.79 -6.28 7.32
CA GLU A 299 -1.06 -5.23 6.60
C GLU A 299 -1.45 -3.88 7.21
N GLU A 300 -2.75 -3.66 7.48
CA GLU A 300 -3.25 -2.36 7.90
C GLU A 300 -4.53 -2.44 8.76
N SER A 301 -4.92 -1.33 9.39
CA SER A 301 -6.15 -1.25 10.21
C SER A 301 -7.43 -1.64 9.45
N GLY A 302 -7.45 -1.47 8.12
CA GLY A 302 -8.56 -1.86 7.24
C GLY A 302 -8.74 -3.38 7.07
N ASP A 303 -7.72 -4.18 7.39
CA ASP A 303 -7.82 -5.65 7.41
C ASP A 303 -8.57 -6.15 8.66
N VAL A 304 -8.86 -5.26 9.61
CA VAL A 304 -9.70 -5.54 10.77
C VAL A 304 -11.10 -5.00 10.52
N PHE A 305 -12.01 -5.92 10.23
CA PHE A 305 -13.42 -5.61 10.00
C PHE A 305 -14.07 -5.30 11.35
N SER A 306 -14.13 -4.02 11.67
CA SER A 306 -14.69 -3.53 12.92
C SER A 306 -15.74 -2.46 12.70
N ARG A 307 -16.72 -2.41 13.61
CA ARG A 307 -17.66 -1.29 13.72
C ARG A 307 -17.51 -0.64 15.08
N VAL A 308 -17.62 0.67 15.10
CA VAL A 308 -17.53 1.49 16.31
C VAL A 308 -18.95 1.86 16.76
N ARG A 309 -19.31 1.50 18.00
CA ARG A 309 -20.57 1.88 18.64
C ARG A 309 -20.26 2.81 19.80
N ARG A 310 -20.88 3.99 19.82
CA ARG A 310 -20.73 4.95 20.93
C ARG A 310 -21.13 4.31 22.27
N GLY A 311 -20.32 4.55 23.29
CA GLY A 311 -20.61 4.16 24.66
C GLY A 311 -21.58 5.12 25.35
N ARG A 312 -22.89 4.91 25.15
CA ARG A 312 -24.04 5.13 26.06
C ARG A 312 -25.30 5.28 25.21
N ASP A 313 -25.94 4.14 24.97
CA ASP A 313 -27.38 3.90 25.17
C ASP A 313 -27.49 2.51 25.80
#